data_AF-A0A9W6L415-F1
#
_entry.id   AF-A0A9W6L415-F1
#
_cell.length_a   1.000
_cell.length_b   1.000
_cell.length_c   1.000
_cell.angle_alpha   90.00
_cell.angle_beta   90.00
_cell.angle_gamma   90.00
#
_symmetry.space_group_name_H-M   'P 1'
#
loop_
_entity.id
_entity.type
_entity.pdbx_description
1 polymer ?
#
loop_
_entity_poly.entity_id
_entity_poly.type
_entity_poly.pdbx_seq_one_letter_code
_entity_poly.pdbx_strand_id
1 'polypeptide(L)'
;MPSAAELTRARTARRGVALMLVVAGVAACALSLLKVTGGTVGDIRLFVTIGFLLLGPGWSAAGFLRRAPAAHVWLLTLGVGVATTLLAAQIMVSTVWWHPDLMLYIVTGISIPFLLRHAVVAQ
;
A
#
# COMPACT_ATOMS: atom_id res chain seq x y z
N MET A 1 -1.51 24.24 -20.46
CA MET A 1 -2.40 23.97 -19.29
C MET A 1 -3.06 22.62 -19.52
N PRO A 2 -3.05 21.69 -18.55
CA PRO A 2 -3.68 20.38 -18.75
C PRO A 2 -5.18 20.53 -18.96
N SER A 3 -5.74 19.75 -19.88
CA SER A 3 -7.17 19.81 -20.19
C SER A 3 -8.01 19.22 -19.05
N ALA A 4 -9.29 19.61 -18.97
CA ALA A 4 -10.22 19.06 -17.97
C ALA A 4 -10.34 17.53 -18.05
N ALA A 5 -10.19 16.96 -19.25
CA ALA A 5 -10.19 15.52 -19.50
C ALA A 5 -8.94 14.81 -18.91
N GLU A 6 -7.77 15.44 -18.97
CA GLU A 6 -6.54 14.88 -18.40
C GLU A 6 -6.58 14.88 -16.86
N LEU A 7 -7.12 15.96 -16.28
CA LEU A 7 -7.27 16.09 -14.82
C LEU A 7 -8.27 15.07 -14.24
N THR A 8 -9.34 14.78 -14.98
CA THR A 8 -10.32 13.75 -14.58
C THR A 8 -9.75 12.34 -14.72
N ARG A 9 -9.07 12.02 -15.83
CA ARG A 9 -8.39 10.73 -16.00
C ARG A 9 -7.34 10.48 -14.91
N ALA A 10 -6.54 11.50 -14.57
CA ALA A 10 -5.53 11.40 -13.52
C ALA A 10 -6.15 11.15 -12.13
N ARG A 11 -7.29 11.79 -11.82
CA ARG A 11 -8.05 11.52 -10.57
C ARG A 11 -8.58 10.10 -10.53
N THR A 12 -9.21 9.63 -11.60
CA THR A 12 -9.74 8.26 -11.68
C THR A 12 -8.63 7.22 -11.54
N ALA A 13 -7.48 7.43 -12.18
CA ALA A 13 -6.33 6.54 -12.04
C ALA A 13 -5.84 6.47 -10.58
N ARG A 14 -5.74 7.60 -9.88
CA ARG A 14 -5.30 7.62 -8.48
C ARG A 14 -6.25 6.90 -7.55
N ARG A 15 -7.56 7.06 -7.78
CA ARG A 15 -8.61 6.34 -7.06
C ARG A 15 -8.55 4.84 -7.33
N GLY A 16 -8.35 4.45 -8.59
CA GLY A 16 -8.20 3.05 -8.99
C GLY A 16 -7.03 2.36 -8.29
N VAL A 17 -5.86 3.01 -8.25
CA VAL A 17 -4.69 2.48 -7.53
C VAL A 17 -4.97 2.34 -6.03
N ALA A 18 -5.58 3.34 -5.40
CA ALA A 18 -5.90 3.27 -3.97
C ALA A 18 -6.84 2.08 -3.66
N LEU A 19 -7.87 1.87 -4.47
CA LEU A 19 -8.80 0.74 -4.32
C LEU A 19 -8.10 -0.61 -4.57
N MET A 20 -7.25 -0.71 -5.60
CA MET A 20 -6.46 -1.92 -5.83
C MET A 20 -5.55 -2.24 -4.65
N LEU A 21 -4.92 -1.23 -4.04
CA LEU A 21 -4.06 -1.43 -2.87
C LEU A 21 -4.86 -1.84 -1.63
N VAL A 22 -6.09 -1.32 -1.45
CA VAL A 22 -6.99 -1.82 -0.40
C VAL A 22 -7.31 -3.30 -0.61
N VAL A 23 -7.69 -3.69 -1.82
CA VAL A 23 -7.97 -5.09 -2.16
C VAL A 23 -6.73 -5.96 -1.94
N ALA A 24 -5.56 -5.50 -2.37
CA ALA A 24 -4.29 -6.21 -2.18
C ALA A 24 -3.95 -6.39 -0.69
N GLY A 25 -4.11 -5.36 0.13
CA GLY A 25 -3.88 -5.45 1.57
C GLY A 25 -4.85 -6.43 2.25
N VAL A 26 -6.15 -6.34 1.94
CA VAL A 26 -7.15 -7.28 2.48
C VAL A 26 -6.86 -8.72 2.02
N ALA A 27 -6.51 -8.92 0.74
CA ALA A 27 -6.17 -10.23 0.21
C ALA A 27 -4.89 -10.79 0.85
N ALA A 28 -3.84 -9.99 1.02
CA ALA A 28 -2.62 -10.38 1.71
C ALA A 28 -2.92 -10.83 3.15
N CYS A 29 -3.72 -10.07 3.88
CA CYS A 29 -4.15 -10.41 5.23
C CYS A 29 -4.96 -11.72 5.27
N ALA A 30 -5.93 -11.89 4.36
CA ALA A 30 -6.75 -13.09 4.27
C ALA A 30 -5.90 -14.34 3.96
N LEU A 31 -4.98 -14.25 2.98
CA LEU A 31 -4.08 -15.33 2.61
C LEU A 31 -3.08 -15.67 3.73
N SER A 32 -2.65 -14.67 4.51
CA SER A 32 -1.84 -14.88 5.71
C SER A 32 -2.63 -15.61 6.80
N LEU A 33 -3.86 -15.20 7.09
CA LEU A 33 -4.75 -15.84 8.06
C LEU A 33 -5.05 -17.30 7.72
N LEU A 34 -5.27 -17.59 6.43
CA LEU A 34 -5.49 -18.95 5.93
C LEU A 34 -4.21 -19.81 5.89
N LYS A 35 -3.07 -19.29 6.34
CA LYS A 35 -1.76 -19.96 6.35
C LYS A 35 -1.38 -20.56 5.00
N VAL A 36 -1.73 -19.88 3.90
CA VAL A 36 -1.45 -20.36 2.53
C VAL A 36 0.06 -20.41 2.30
N THR A 37 0.65 -21.59 2.26
CA THR A 37 2.10 -21.77 2.05
C THR A 37 2.37 -22.73 0.91
N GLY A 38 3.40 -22.43 0.12
CA GLY A 38 3.82 -23.26 -1.02
C GLY A 38 2.86 -23.23 -2.21
N GLY A 39 3.37 -23.71 -3.35
CA GLY A 39 2.63 -23.76 -4.62
C GLY A 39 2.26 -22.38 -5.19
N THR A 40 1.52 -22.39 -6.30
CA THR A 40 1.16 -21.18 -7.05
C THR A 40 0.39 -20.15 -6.20
N VAL A 41 -0.47 -20.61 -5.28
CA VAL A 41 -1.23 -19.71 -4.40
C VAL A 41 -0.32 -19.07 -3.34
N GLY A 42 0.68 -19.80 -2.85
CA GLY A 42 1.73 -19.26 -1.97
C GLY A 42 2.57 -18.18 -2.65
N ASP A 43 2.91 -18.37 -3.93
CA ASP A 43 3.63 -17.37 -4.72
C ASP A 43 2.78 -16.11 -4.94
N ILE A 44 1.49 -16.28 -5.27
CA ILE A 44 0.54 -15.16 -5.39
C ILE A 44 0.48 -14.36 -4.08
N ARG A 45 0.37 -15.05 -2.93
CA ARG A 45 0.40 -14.40 -1.62
C ARG A 45 1.67 -13.57 -1.43
N LEU A 46 2.83 -14.11 -1.80
CA LEU A 46 4.10 -13.41 -1.69
C LEU A 46 4.10 -12.13 -2.52
N PHE A 47 3.74 -12.20 -3.81
CA PHE A 47 3.72 -11.04 -4.69
C PHE A 47 2.71 -9.98 -4.26
N VAL A 48 1.52 -10.40 -3.83
CA VAL A 48 0.48 -9.47 -3.34
C VAL A 48 0.94 -8.78 -2.06
N THR A 49 1.53 -9.52 -1.12
CA THR A 49 2.08 -8.97 0.13
C THR A 49 3.21 -7.98 -0.16
N ILE A 50 4.18 -8.34 -1.00
CA ILE A 50 5.29 -7.46 -1.36
C ILE A 50 4.76 -6.20 -2.06
N GLY A 51 3.88 -6.35 -3.05
CA GLY A 51 3.29 -5.22 -3.76
C GLY A 51 2.57 -4.27 -2.81
N PHE A 52 1.81 -4.81 -1.86
CA PHE A 52 1.13 -4.01 -0.84
C PHE A 52 2.12 -3.32 0.11
N LEU A 53 3.13 -4.02 0.62
CA LEU A 53 4.10 -3.42 1.55
C LEU A 53 4.93 -2.30 0.90
N LEU A 54 5.28 -2.46 -0.38
CA LEU A 54 6.05 -1.47 -1.12
C LEU A 54 5.22 -0.24 -1.54
N LEU A 55 3.91 -0.38 -1.72
CA LEU A 55 3.08 0.68 -2.30
C LEU A 55 1.99 1.20 -1.36
N GLY A 56 1.39 0.34 -0.55
CA GLY A 56 0.25 0.64 0.32
C GLY A 56 0.51 1.81 1.29
N PRO A 57 1.53 1.71 2.17
CA PRO A 57 1.86 2.78 3.11
C PRO A 57 2.22 4.08 2.41
N GLY A 58 3.00 4.00 1.34
CA GLY A 58 3.41 5.17 0.58
C GLY A 58 2.28 5.87 -0.15
N TRP A 59 1.36 5.14 -0.76
CA TRP A 59 0.20 5.71 -1.45
C TRP A 59 -0.79 6.34 -0.46
N SER A 60 -0.86 5.77 0.74
CA SER A 60 -1.61 6.32 1.87
C SER A 60 -1.06 7.68 2.31
N ALA A 61 0.26 7.90 2.22
CA ALA A 61 0.88 9.20 2.46
C ALA A 61 0.78 10.14 1.24
N ALA A 62 0.79 9.59 0.02
CA ALA A 62 0.90 10.38 -1.19
C ALA A 62 -0.32 11.29 -1.46
N GLY A 63 -1.51 10.97 -0.95
CA GLY A 63 -2.67 11.87 -1.11
C GLY A 63 -2.65 13.11 -0.24
N PHE A 64 -1.66 13.28 0.65
CA PHE A 64 -1.42 14.56 1.32
C PHE A 64 -0.63 15.55 0.44
N LEU A 65 -0.02 15.10 -0.66
CA LEU A 65 0.70 15.97 -1.58
C LEU A 65 -0.26 16.79 -2.47
N ARG A 66 -0.26 18.11 -2.29
CA ARG A 66 -1.01 19.02 -3.17
C ARG A 66 -0.23 19.27 -4.46
N ARG A 67 -0.86 19.01 -5.62
CA ARG A 67 -0.37 19.38 -6.97
C ARG A 67 1.03 18.82 -7.33
N ALA A 68 1.41 17.65 -6.80
CA ALA A 68 2.67 17.01 -7.15
C ALA A 68 2.62 16.32 -8.54
N PRO A 69 3.68 16.44 -9.38
CA PRO A 69 3.82 15.66 -10.61
C PRO A 69 3.75 14.15 -10.34
N ALA A 70 3.23 13.38 -11.29
CA ALA A 70 3.01 11.94 -11.12
C ALA A 70 4.28 11.18 -10.71
N ALA A 71 5.43 11.53 -11.29
CA ALA A 71 6.72 10.90 -10.95
C ALA A 71 7.09 11.09 -9.46
N HIS A 72 6.84 12.26 -8.89
CA HIS A 72 7.12 12.54 -7.48
C HIS A 72 6.21 11.73 -6.55
N VAL A 73 4.94 11.56 -6.93
CA VAL A 73 3.98 10.72 -6.19
C VAL A 73 4.44 9.27 -6.14
N TRP A 74 4.90 8.72 -7.27
CA TRP A 74 5.41 7.35 -7.34
C TRP A 74 6.71 7.16 -6.57
N LEU A 75 7.66 8.10 -6.69
CA LEU A 75 8.91 8.06 -5.94
C LEU A 75 8.65 8.12 -4.43
N LEU A 76 7.78 9.03 -3.97
CA LEU A 76 7.40 9.09 -2.57
C LEU A 76 6.70 7.82 -2.10
N THR A 77 5.82 7.27 -2.94
CA THR A 77 5.12 6.02 -2.62
C THR A 77 6.12 4.89 -2.37
N LEU A 78 7.04 4.67 -3.31
CA LEU A 78 8.05 3.62 -3.18
C LEU A 78 8.99 3.87 -2.00
N GLY A 79 9.49 5.10 -1.86
CA GLY A 79 10.40 5.46 -0.78
C GLY A 79 9.77 5.25 0.61
N VAL A 80 8.53 5.71 0.79
CA VAL A 80 7.80 5.54 2.06
C VAL A 80 7.46 4.07 2.30
N GLY A 81 6.97 3.32 1.29
CA GLY A 81 6.65 1.90 1.46
C GLY A 81 7.88 1.04 1.83
N VAL A 82 9.00 1.26 1.15
CA VAL A 82 10.28 0.62 1.48
C VAL A 82 10.73 1.00 2.89
N ALA A 83 10.73 2.29 3.23
CA ALA A 83 11.15 2.77 4.55
C ALA A 83 10.27 2.18 5.67
N THR A 84 8.94 2.19 5.51
CA THR A 84 8.00 1.60 6.48
C THR A 84 8.26 0.10 6.65
N THR A 85 8.48 -0.63 5.56
CA THR A 85 8.75 -2.08 5.61
C THR A 85 10.06 -2.37 6.34
N LEU A 86 11.12 -1.63 6.03
CA LEU A 86 12.42 -1.79 6.70
C LEU A 86 12.35 -1.39 8.18
N LEU A 87 11.63 -0.32 8.52
CA LEU A 87 11.43 0.08 9.91
C LEU A 87 10.66 -0.98 10.70
N ALA A 88 9.59 -1.55 10.13
CA ALA A 88 8.85 -2.64 10.76
C ALA A 88 9.75 -3.87 11.00
N ALA A 89 10.56 -4.24 10.00
CA ALA A 89 11.55 -5.31 10.13
C ALA A 89 12.57 -5.01 11.23
N GLN A 90 13.13 -3.79 11.25
CA GLN A 90 14.11 -3.37 12.24
C GLN A 90 13.52 -3.38 13.65
N ILE A 91 12.27 -2.94 13.83
CA ILE A 91 11.56 -3.00 15.12
C ILE A 91 11.46 -4.44 15.60
N MET A 92 10.97 -5.37 14.76
CA MET A 92 10.85 -6.78 15.12
C MET A 92 12.19 -7.40 15.53
N VAL A 93 13.26 -7.11 14.78
CA VAL A 93 14.62 -7.59 15.08
C VAL A 93 15.12 -7.01 16.41
N SER A 94 14.99 -5.69 16.60
CA SER A 94 15.50 -5.00 17.80
C SER A 94 14.77 -5.39 19.09
N THR A 95 13.49 -5.76 18.99
CA THR A 95 12.65 -6.16 20.12
C THR A 95 12.64 -7.67 20.35
N VAL A 96 13.34 -8.46 19.51
CA VAL A 96 13.30 -9.92 19.52
C VAL A 96 11.86 -10.47 19.39
N TRP A 97 10.99 -9.70 18.75
CA TRP A 97 9.57 -10.01 18.61
C TRP A 97 9.24 -10.23 17.14
N TRP A 98 9.44 -11.47 16.67
CA TRP A 98 9.36 -11.85 15.27
C TRP A 98 7.94 -12.30 14.88
N HIS A 99 7.05 -11.33 14.59
CA HIS A 99 5.69 -11.57 14.13
C HIS A 99 5.39 -10.81 12.82
N PRO A 100 5.91 -11.30 11.67
CA PRO A 100 5.74 -10.65 10.38
C PRO A 100 4.27 -10.61 9.91
N ASP A 101 3.46 -11.59 10.31
CA ASP A 101 2.02 -11.64 10.06
C ASP A 101 1.29 -10.52 10.80
N LEU A 102 1.60 -10.32 12.08
CA LEU A 102 1.00 -9.24 12.86
C LEU A 102 1.42 -7.87 12.33
N MET A 103 2.68 -7.69 11.94
CA MET A 103 3.14 -6.45 11.34
C MET A 103 2.43 -6.16 10.01
N LEU A 104 2.17 -7.17 9.19
CA LEU A 104 1.34 -7.01 8.00
C LEU A 104 -0.06 -6.51 8.36
N TYR A 105 -0.70 -7.08 9.40
CA TYR A 105 -2.02 -6.61 9.85
C TYR A 105 -2.01 -5.18 10.36
N ILE A 106 -0.98 -4.79 11.13
CA ILE A 106 -0.83 -3.42 11.66
C ILE A 106 -0.65 -2.43 10.50
N VAL A 107 0.30 -2.69 9.60
CA VAL A 107 0.56 -1.82 8.44
C VAL A 107 -0.68 -1.70 7.56
N THR A 108 -1.40 -2.80 7.35
CA THR A 108 -2.65 -2.81 6.59
C THR A 108 -3.74 -2.01 7.28
N GLY A 109 -3.95 -2.24 8.59
CA GLY A 109 -4.93 -1.55 9.41
C GLY A 109 -4.70 -0.04 9.48
N ILE A 110 -3.44 0.40 9.49
CA ILE A 110 -3.07 1.82 9.42
C ILE A 110 -3.30 2.37 8.02
N SER A 111 -2.90 1.64 6.96
CA SER A 111 -2.92 2.16 5.58
C SER A 111 -4.33 2.26 4.99
N ILE A 112 -5.20 1.27 5.25
CA ILE A 112 -6.52 1.19 4.62
C ILE A 112 -7.40 2.43 4.86
N PRO A 113 -7.55 2.96 6.09
CA PRO A 113 -8.36 4.16 6.33
C PRO A 113 -7.92 5.36 5.48
N PHE A 114 -6.61 5.57 5.34
CA PHE A 114 -6.07 6.65 4.50
C PHE A 114 -6.28 6.37 3.01
N LEU A 115 -6.06 5.12 2.55
CA LEU A 115 -6.35 4.74 1.17
C LEU A 115 -7.82 4.92 0.80
N LEU A 116 -8.74 4.52 1.69
CA LEU A 116 -10.18 4.70 1.51
C LEU A 116 -10.57 6.17 1.53
N ARG A 117 -10.04 6.96 2.47
CA ARG A 117 -10.22 8.40 2.49
C ARG A 117 -9.79 9.01 1.15
N HIS A 118 -8.68 8.56 0.58
CA HIS A 118 -8.20 9.08 -0.70
C HIS A 118 -9.07 8.62 -1.87
N ALA A 119 -9.59 7.39 -1.82
CA ALA A 119 -10.49 6.88 -2.84
C ALA A 119 -11.88 7.56 -2.82
N VAL A 120 -12.36 8.00 -1.65
CA VAL A 120 -13.70 8.57 -1.48
C VAL A 120 -13.70 10.10 -1.50
N VAL A 121 -12.71 10.73 -0.83
CA VAL A 121 -12.67 12.19 -0.56
C VAL A 121 -11.81 12.95 -1.57
N ALA A 122 -11.13 12.29 -2.51
CA ALA A 122 -10.47 13.00 -3.61
C ALA A 122 -11.52 13.65 -4.55
N GLN A 123 -12.08 14.77 -4.10
CA GLN A 123 -12.90 15.71 -4.84
C GLN A 123 -12.01 16.84 -5.36
#